data_AF-A0A3M1SST9-F1
#
_entry.id   AF-A0A3M1SST9-F1
#
_cell.length_a   1.000
_cell.length_b   1.000
_cell.length_c   1.000
_cell.angle_alpha   90.00
_cell.angle_beta   90.00
_cell.angle_gamma   90.00
#
_symmetry.space_group_name_H-M   'P 1'
#
loop_
_entity.id
_entity.type
_entity.pdbx_description
1 polymer ?
#
loop_
_entity_poly.entity_id
_entity_poly.type
_entity_poly.pdbx_seq_one_letter_code
_entity_poly.pdbx_strand_id
1 'polypeptide(L)' 'MNISLFLVCTIAAIWILVLAIASVQNATLVSLTFLFWESIRMPVGVLLAASFAVGLLGGTLYFGKR' A
#
# COMPACT_ATOMS: atom_id res chain seq x y z
N MET A 1 -11.21 -7.06 23.41
CA MET A 1 -10.35 -6.81 22.23
C MET A 1 -9.05 -6.24 22.72
N ASN A 2 -7.91 -6.77 22.27
CA ASN A 2 -6.59 -6.33 22.75
C ASN A 2 -6.30 -4.92 22.23
N ILE A 3 -5.80 -4.03 23.10
CA ILE A 3 -5.50 -2.62 22.76
C ILE A 3 -4.56 -2.54 21.54
N SER A 4 -3.58 -3.44 21.46
CA SER A 4 -2.66 -3.54 20.32
C SER A 4 -3.38 -3.84 19.01
N LEU A 5 -4.37 -4.74 19.01
CA LEU A 5 -5.13 -5.09 17.82
C LEU A 5 -6.01 -3.92 17.37
N PHE A 6 -6.63 -3.23 18.33
CA PHE A 6 -7.40 -2.02 18.06
C PHE A 6 -6.56 -0.92 17.39
N LEU A 7 -5.34 -0.69 17.88
CA LEU A 7 -4.41 0.28 17.29
C LEU A 7 -4.02 -0.11 15.86
N VAL A 8 -3.68 -1.39 15.62
CA VAL A 8 -3.32 -1.87 14.26
C VAL A 8 -4.48 -1.71 13.28
N CYS A 9 -5.70 -2.11 13.66
CA CYS A 9 -6.88 -1.93 12.83
C CYS A 9 -7.16 -0.45 12.52
N THR A 10 -6.98 0.43 13.52
CA THR A 10 -7.20 1.88 13.35
C THR A 10 -6.19 2.47 12.36
N ILE A 11 -4.91 2.14 12.51
CA ILE A 11 -3.85 2.59 11.61
C ILE A 11 -4.12 2.07 10.18
N ALA A 12 -4.47 0.79 10.04
CA ALA A 12 -4.81 0.21 8.74
C ALA A 12 -6.00 0.90 8.07
N ALA A 13 -7.07 1.19 8.83
CA ALA A 13 -8.25 1.88 8.31
C ALA A 13 -7.92 3.31 7.84
N ILE A 14 -7.12 4.05 8.59
CA ILE A 14 -6.65 5.39 8.21
C ILE A 14 -5.86 5.31 6.90
N TRP A 15 -4.92 4.36 6.78
CA TRP A 15 -4.15 4.18 5.56
C TRP A 15 -5.02 3.82 4.36
N ILE A 16 -5.99 2.92 4.51
CA ILE A 16 -6.93 2.57 3.44
C ILE A 16 -7.71 3.82 2.98
N LEU A 17 -8.19 4.64 3.90
CA LEU A 17 -8.91 5.89 3.57
C LEU A 17 -8.01 6.85 2.78
N VAL A 18 -6.78 7.09 3.25
CA VAL A 18 -5.81 7.96 2.58
C VAL A 18 -5.50 7.44 1.17
N LEU A 19 -5.27 6.13 1.01
CA LEU A 19 -4.99 5.50 -0.27
C LEU A 19 -6.19 5.62 -1.23
N ALA A 20 -7.41 5.44 -0.74
CA ALA A 20 -8.62 5.59 -1.54
C ALA A 20 -8.81 7.02 -2.04
N ILE A 21 -8.68 8.01 -1.15
CA ILE A 21 -8.78 9.43 -1.50
C ILE A 21 -7.69 9.81 -2.50
N ALA A 22 -6.43 9.44 -2.22
CA ALA A 22 -5.32 9.71 -3.12
C ALA A 22 -5.50 9.03 -4.48
N SER A 23 -6.02 7.80 -4.52
CA SER A 23 -6.29 7.08 -5.77
C SER A 23 -7.37 7.76 -6.62
N VAL A 24 -8.44 8.26 -6.00
CA VAL A 24 -9.55 8.92 -6.72
C VAL A 24 -9.13 10.32 -7.17
N GLN A 25 -8.39 11.05 -6.35
CA GLN A 25 -7.97 12.41 -6.64
C GLN A 25 -6.76 12.49 -7.57
N ASN A 26 -5.92 11.45 -7.62
CA ASN A 26 -4.72 11.39 -8.44
C ASN A 26 -4.76 10.24 -9.44
N ALA A 27 -5.65 10.35 -10.44
CA ALA A 27 -5.80 9.39 -11.54
C ALA A 27 -4.68 9.51 -12.61
N THR A 28 -3.51 10.01 -12.23
CA THR A 28 -2.37 10.14 -13.13
C THR A 28 -1.81 8.77 -13.45
N LEU A 29 -1.50 8.57 -14.73
CA LEU A 29 -0.85 7.35 -15.21
C LEU A 29 0.66 7.51 -15.06
N VAL A 30 1.28 6.58 -14.37
CA VAL A 30 2.73 6.54 -14.15
C VAL A 30 3.28 5.20 -14.60
N SER A 31 4.55 5.18 -14.99
CA SER A 31 5.31 3.97 -15.29
C SER A 31 6.42 3.79 -14.26
N LEU A 32 6.69 2.53 -13.89
CA LEU A 32 7.85 2.16 -13.09
C LEU A 32 9.00 1.85 -14.04
N THR A 33 10.09 2.60 -13.93
CA THR A 33 11.33 2.30 -14.65
C THR A 33 12.28 1.54 -13.74
N PHE A 34 12.73 0.37 -14.16
CA PHE A 34 13.67 -0.48 -13.46
C PHE A 34 14.88 -0.82 -14.34
N LEU A 35 16.02 -0.20 -14.04
CA LEU A 35 17.28 -0.25 -14.81
C LEU A 35 17.11 0.03 -16.31
N PHE A 36 16.71 -0.98 -17.09
CA PHE A 36 16.49 -0.91 -18.55
C PHE A 36 15.04 -1.17 -18.97
N TRP A 37 14.16 -1.52 -18.04
CA TRP A 37 12.77 -1.88 -18.30
C TRP A 37 11.83 -0.77 -17.83
N GLU A 38 10.82 -0.44 -18.64
CA GLU A 38 9.72 0.44 -18.24
C GLU A 38 8.43 -0.39 -18.16
N SER A 39 7.71 -0.29 -17.04
CA SER A 39 6.43 -0.99 -16.88
C SER A 39 5.37 -0.38 -17.77
N ILE A 40 4.27 -1.11 -17.96
CA ILE A 40 3.04 -0.52 -18.48
C ILE A 40 2.60 0.65 -17.59
N ARG A 41 1.96 1.64 -18.21
CA ARG A 41 1.40 2.78 -17.49
C ARG A 41 0.22 2.32 -16.66
N MET A 42 0.26 2.59 -15.37
CA MET A 42 -0.81 2.26 -14.44
C MET A 42 -1.14 3.45 -13.54
N PRO A 43 -2.39 3.54 -13.04
CA PRO A 43 -2.78 4.62 -12.14
C PRO A 43 -1.93 4.61 -10.87
N VAL A 44 -1.56 5.79 -10.36
CA VAL A 44 -0.83 5.92 -9.08
C VAL A 44 -1.55 5.19 -7.94
N GLY A 45 -2.89 5.18 -7.94
CA GLY A 45 -3.68 4.42 -6.98
C GLY A 45 -3.37 2.92 -6.96
N VAL A 46 -3.16 2.30 -8.13
CA VAL A 46 -2.82 0.87 -8.23
C VAL A 46 -1.44 0.60 -7.64
N LEU A 47 -0.47 1.48 -7.90
CA LEU A 47 0.86 1.43 -7.31
C LEU A 47 0.83 1.53 -5.78
N LEU A 48 0.09 2.50 -5.28
CA LEU A 48 -0.06 2.75 -3.84
C LEU A 48 -0.75 1.58 -3.13
N ALA A 49 -1.77 0.98 -3.74
CA ALA A 49 -2.42 -0.20 -3.21
C ALA A 49 -1.48 -1.41 -3.18
N ALA A 50 -0.73 -1.64 -4.27
CA ALA A 50 0.23 -2.73 -4.35
C ALA A 50 1.37 -2.59 -3.32
N SER A 51 1.93 -1.38 -3.16
CA SER A 51 3.00 -1.13 -2.18
C SER A 51 2.51 -1.29 -0.74
N PHE A 52 1.31 -0.83 -0.42
CA PHE A 52 0.69 -1.04 0.89
C PHE A 52 0.47 -2.54 1.19
N ALA A 53 -0.04 -3.30 0.22
CA ALA A 53 -0.24 -4.74 0.37
C ALA A 53 1.09 -5.49 0.58
N VAL A 54 2.13 -5.18 -0.21
CA VAL A 54 3.48 -5.75 -0.03
C VAL A 54 4.06 -5.38 1.34
N GLY A 55 3.86 -4.15 1.80
CA GLY A 55 4.30 -3.71 3.13
C GLY A 55 3.64 -4.49 4.26
N LEU A 56 2.32 -4.73 4.18
CA LEU A 56 1.59 -5.54 5.16
C LEU A 56 2.08 -7.00 5.16
N LEU A 57 2.20 -7.63 3.99
CA LEU A 57 2.68 -9.01 3.87
C LEU A 57 4.14 -9.16 4.32
N GLY A 58 5.00 -8.21 3.98
CA GLY A 58 6.39 -8.19 4.44
C GLY A 58 6.48 -8.03 5.96
N GLY A 59 5.64 -7.16 6.52
CA GLY A 59 5.51 -7.00 7.98
C GLY A 59 5.09 -8.30 8.66
N THR A 60 4.07 -8.99 8.16
CA THR A 60 3.65 -10.27 8.76
C THR A 60 4.72 -11.34 8.66
N LEU A 61 5.43 -11.45 7.54
CA LEU A 61 6.53 -12.40 7.38
C LEU A 61 7.72 -12.09 8.30
N TYR A 62 8.07 -10.82 8.48
CA TYR A 62 9.19 -10.41 9.32
C TYR A 62 8.87 -10.56 10.82
N PHE A 63 7.71 -10.07 11.26
CA PHE A 63 7.32 -10.12 12.67
C PHE A 63 6.74 -11.46 13.09
N GLY A 64 6.11 -12.21 12.19
CA GLY A 64 5.55 -13.53 12.48
C GLY A 64 6.60 -14.64 12.67
N LYS A 65 7.88 -14.33 12.46
CA LYS A 65 9.00 -15.27 12.66
C LYS A 65 9.68 -15.12 14.04
N ARG A 66 9.25 -14.16 14.87
CA ARG A 66 9.71 -13.94 16.25
C ARG A 66 8.65 -14.39 17.24
#